data_AF-A0A941XM70-F1
#
_entry.id   AF-A0A941XM70-F1
#
_cell.length_a   1.000
_cell.length_b   1.000
_cell.length_c   1.000
_cell.angle_alpha   90.00
_cell.angle_beta   90.00
_cell.angle_gamma   90.00
#
_symmetry.space_group_name_H-M   'P 1'
#
loop_
_entity.id
_entity.type
_entity.pdbx_description
1 polymer ?
#
loop_
_entity_poly.entity_id
_entity_poly.type
_entity_poly.pdbx_seq_one_letter_code
_entity_poly.pdbx_strand_id
1 'polypeptide(L)'
;MKLKKKLKPQFLIIISFLCVILVGTLILLLPISTKDRKGLPFIDALFLATSSTCVTGLSTVSVGEALSTFGHLTVLIMIEIGGLSFLTLVSFIYSLVGAKIGISSRLLMKETLNQDTSRGVVQLVKKVVPLAVIIQLIGIVLLFFIFKFRYDYSFVTSLKYGLFHAVSAFNNAGIDIFRNEMPSLIPYSSDVMLNIIIMVLITLGGLGFIVIIDVLSKRRWYKLQLHTKLVLIVTIIILVTGALGYKLSFYLSGDNITWLQAFFKSVTTRTAGFASIDQARV
;
A
#
# COMPACT_ATOMS: atom_id res chain seq x y z
N MET A 1 17.98 39.54 6.52
CA MET A 1 17.92 38.69 5.31
C MET A 1 16.53 38.07 5.20
N LYS A 2 15.61 38.74 4.49
CA LYS A 2 14.18 38.37 4.37
C LYS A 2 13.97 37.54 3.10
N LEU A 3 13.98 36.22 3.23
CA LEU A 3 13.52 35.29 2.19
C LEU A 3 12.50 34.32 2.80
N LYS A 4 11.33 34.85 3.21
CA LYS A 4 10.14 34.04 3.47
C LYS A 4 9.14 34.25 2.34
N LYS A 5 9.50 33.84 1.11
CA LYS A 5 8.45 33.46 0.15
C LYS A 5 7.82 32.20 0.74
N LYS A 6 6.61 32.32 1.30
CA LYS A 6 5.84 31.17 1.79
C LYS A 6 5.61 30.26 0.59
N LEU A 7 6.39 29.19 0.46
CA LEU A 7 6.16 28.15 -0.53
C LEU A 7 4.71 27.69 -0.42
N LYS A 8 4.02 27.55 -1.56
CA LYS A 8 2.65 27.03 -1.56
C LYS A 8 2.67 25.61 -0.98
N PRO A 9 1.64 25.20 -0.22
CA PRO A 9 1.56 23.85 0.35
C PRO A 9 1.85 22.72 -0.66
N GLN A 10 1.35 22.86 -1.88
CA GLN A 10 1.54 21.92 -2.99
C GLN A 10 3.02 21.70 -3.35
N PHE A 11 3.85 22.76 -3.37
CA PHE A 11 5.28 22.63 -3.66
C PHE A 11 6.04 21.88 -2.56
N LEU A 12 5.60 22.02 -1.30
CA LEU A 12 6.20 21.28 -0.19
C LEU A 12 5.89 19.77 -0.29
N ILE A 13 4.69 19.41 -0.77
CA ILE A 13 4.34 18.01 -1.05
C ILE A 13 5.29 17.46 -2.13
N ILE A 14 5.41 18.16 -3.26
CA ILE A 14 6.28 17.74 -4.38
C ILE A 14 7.72 17.54 -3.93
N ILE A 15 8.29 18.53 -3.23
CA ILE A 15 9.67 18.46 -2.73
C ILE A 15 9.83 17.28 -1.76
N SER A 16 8.85 17.04 -0.88
CA SER A 16 8.93 15.93 0.07
C SER A 16 8.98 14.56 -0.60
N PHE A 17 8.13 14.33 -1.61
CA PHE A 17 8.14 13.08 -2.39
C PHE A 17 9.45 12.94 -3.17
N LEU A 18 9.90 14.02 -3.82
CA LEU A 18 11.16 14.00 -4.57
C LEU A 18 12.35 13.65 -3.68
N CYS A 19 12.42 14.22 -2.47
CA CYS A 19 13.46 13.89 -1.50
C CYS A 19 13.44 12.40 -1.11
N VAL A 20 12.26 11.84 -0.83
CA VAL A 20 12.12 10.43 -0.46
C VAL A 20 12.57 9.53 -1.62
N ILE A 21 12.18 9.85 -2.86
CA ILE A 21 12.59 9.11 -4.05
C ILE A 21 14.12 9.16 -4.21
N LEU A 22 14.72 10.35 -4.20
CA LEU A 22 16.17 10.50 -4.40
C LEU A 22 16.98 9.81 -3.31
N VAL A 23 16.59 9.95 -2.04
CA VAL A 23 17.25 9.25 -0.93
C VAL A 23 17.09 7.74 -1.08
N GLY A 24 15.91 7.26 -1.43
CA GLY A 24 15.67 5.83 -1.69
C GLY A 24 16.51 5.30 -2.84
N THR A 25 16.64 6.06 -3.94
CA THR A 25 17.52 5.72 -5.07
C THR A 25 18.96 5.56 -4.60
N LEU A 26 19.49 6.55 -3.85
CA LEU A 26 20.86 6.48 -3.32
C LEU A 26 21.08 5.26 -2.42
N ILE A 27 20.09 4.89 -1.61
CA ILE A 27 20.17 3.71 -0.76
C ILE A 27 20.15 2.42 -1.61
N LEU A 28 19.31 2.35 -2.64
CA LEU A 28 19.22 1.17 -3.52
C LEU A 28 20.45 0.98 -4.43
N LEU A 29 21.21 2.04 -4.70
CA LEU A 29 22.52 1.97 -5.37
C LEU A 29 23.60 1.32 -4.48
N LEU A 30 23.42 1.29 -3.16
CA LEU A 30 24.42 0.72 -2.27
C LEU A 30 24.56 -0.80 -2.46
N PRO A 31 25.79 -1.34 -2.44
CA PRO A 31 26.04 -2.79 -2.48
C PRO A 31 25.24 -3.59 -1.46
N ILE A 32 24.98 -3.04 -0.27
CA ILE A 32 24.24 -3.74 0.78
C ILE A 32 22.77 -3.99 0.41
N SER A 33 22.23 -3.27 -0.57
CA SER A 33 20.82 -3.35 -0.99
C SER A 33 20.53 -4.52 -1.93
N THR A 34 21.53 -5.06 -2.62
CA THR A 34 21.37 -6.22 -3.52
C THR A 34 22.03 -7.48 -2.95
N LYS A 35 21.56 -8.66 -3.35
CA LYS A 35 22.16 -9.93 -2.89
C LYS A 35 23.56 -10.16 -3.46
N ASP A 36 23.78 -9.77 -4.70
CA ASP A 36 25.05 -9.89 -5.41
C ASP A 36 26.10 -8.85 -4.97
N ARG A 37 25.71 -7.94 -4.08
CA ARG A 37 26.53 -6.84 -3.56
C ARG A 37 27.08 -5.89 -4.62
N LYS A 38 26.37 -5.73 -5.75
CA LYS A 38 26.76 -4.79 -6.80
C LYS A 38 25.96 -3.47 -6.77
N GLY A 39 24.86 -3.43 -6.01
CA GLY A 39 23.90 -2.33 -6.10
C GLY A 39 23.05 -2.44 -7.37
N LEU A 40 21.90 -1.76 -7.39
CA LEU A 40 21.09 -1.69 -8.60
C LEU A 40 21.69 -0.68 -9.60
N PRO A 41 21.53 -0.90 -10.92
CA PRO A 41 21.79 0.14 -11.91
C PRO A 41 20.98 1.40 -11.59
N PHE A 42 21.53 2.59 -11.89
CA PHE A 42 20.91 3.87 -11.50
C PHE A 42 19.46 4.01 -11.97
N ILE A 43 19.17 3.64 -13.22
CA ILE A 43 17.84 3.75 -13.80
C ILE A 43 16.86 2.80 -13.07
N ASP A 44 17.27 1.57 -12.79
CA ASP A 44 16.45 0.60 -12.07
C ASP A 44 16.20 1.02 -10.62
N ALA A 45 17.24 1.54 -9.95
CA ALA A 45 17.14 2.08 -8.60
C ALA A 45 16.18 3.27 -8.54
N LEU A 46 16.27 4.19 -9.50
CA LEU A 46 15.39 5.36 -9.58
C LEU A 46 13.96 4.97 -9.89
N PHE A 47 13.76 4.03 -10.82
CA PHE A 47 12.44 3.52 -11.18
C PHE A 47 11.78 2.79 -10.02
N LEU A 48 12.50 1.87 -9.37
CA LEU A 48 11.99 1.13 -8.21
C LEU A 48 11.69 2.06 -7.03
N ALA A 49 12.57 3.02 -6.76
CA ALA A 49 12.35 4.06 -5.74
C ALA A 49 11.07 4.87 -6.01
N THR A 50 10.90 5.31 -7.26
CA THR A 50 9.73 6.08 -7.68
C THR A 50 8.45 5.24 -7.55
N SER A 51 8.45 4.03 -8.11
CA SER A 51 7.31 3.12 -8.07
C SER A 51 6.93 2.73 -6.64
N SER A 52 7.91 2.52 -5.75
CA SER A 52 7.65 2.19 -4.34
C SER A 52 7.06 3.38 -3.58
N THR A 53 7.61 4.58 -3.77
CA THR A 53 7.13 5.81 -3.10
C THR A 53 5.76 6.26 -3.61
N CYS A 54 5.53 6.09 -4.91
CA CYS A 54 4.24 6.37 -5.56
C CYS A 54 3.27 5.19 -5.48
N VAL A 55 3.69 4.07 -4.87
CA VAL A 55 2.82 2.93 -4.57
C VAL A 55 2.17 2.37 -5.85
N THR A 56 2.97 2.25 -6.91
CA THR A 56 2.50 1.93 -8.28
C THR A 56 2.63 0.44 -8.61
N GLY A 57 3.61 -0.25 -8.03
CA GLY A 57 3.76 -1.72 -8.18
C GLY A 57 4.50 -2.21 -9.40
N LEU A 58 5.12 -1.30 -10.16
CA LEU A 58 5.99 -1.67 -11.28
C LEU A 58 7.43 -1.82 -10.80
N SER A 59 8.13 -2.81 -11.36
CA SER A 59 9.56 -3.00 -11.12
C SER A 59 10.24 -3.44 -12.41
N THR A 60 11.42 -2.91 -12.68
CA THR A 60 12.28 -3.36 -13.79
C THR A 60 13.11 -4.59 -13.42
N VAL A 61 13.15 -4.94 -12.13
CA VAL A 61 13.90 -6.06 -11.58
C VAL A 61 13.01 -6.95 -10.72
N SER A 62 13.32 -8.25 -10.62
CA SER A 62 12.65 -9.14 -9.67
C SER A 62 13.03 -8.75 -8.24
N VAL A 63 12.13 -8.10 -7.50
CA VAL A 63 12.40 -7.54 -6.17
C VAL A 63 12.77 -8.63 -5.16
N GLY A 64 12.08 -9.78 -5.20
CA GLY A 64 12.38 -10.94 -4.33
C GLY A 64 13.77 -11.55 -4.57
N GLU A 65 14.22 -11.54 -5.83
CA GLU A 65 15.49 -12.15 -6.24
C GLU A 65 16.67 -11.19 -6.13
N ALA A 66 16.56 -9.98 -6.66
CA ALA A 66 17.64 -9.01 -6.76
C ALA A 66 18.02 -8.40 -5.40
N LEU A 67 17.02 -8.09 -4.57
CA LEU A 67 17.26 -7.34 -3.33
C LEU A 67 17.67 -8.23 -2.16
N SER A 68 18.57 -7.69 -1.34
CA SER A 68 18.88 -8.22 -0.01
C SER A 68 17.74 -7.92 0.97
N THR A 69 17.83 -8.45 2.20
CA THR A 69 16.85 -8.09 3.25
C THR A 69 16.87 -6.59 3.56
N PHE A 70 18.02 -5.93 3.43
CA PHE A 70 18.13 -4.48 3.59
C PHE A 70 17.43 -3.73 2.45
N GLY A 71 17.58 -4.22 1.21
CA GLY A 71 16.83 -3.68 0.06
C GLY A 71 15.32 -3.85 0.22
N HIS A 72 14.85 -5.03 0.65
CA HIS A 72 13.43 -5.25 0.95
C HIS A 72 12.90 -4.28 2.00
N LEU A 73 13.66 -4.06 3.09
CA LEU A 73 13.26 -3.10 4.12
C LEU A 73 13.21 -1.66 3.58
N THR A 74 14.16 -1.29 2.72
CA THR A 74 14.19 0.04 2.08
C THR A 74 12.93 0.26 1.25
N VAL A 75 12.60 -0.67 0.34
CA VAL A 75 11.38 -0.61 -0.49
C VAL A 75 10.13 -0.54 0.39
N LEU A 76 10.06 -1.36 1.43
CA LEU A 76 8.93 -1.37 2.36
C LEU A 76 8.71 -0.01 3.04
N ILE A 77 9.79 0.62 3.52
CA ILE A 77 9.72 1.95 4.15
C ILE A 77 9.22 2.99 3.14
N MET A 78 9.66 2.90 1.89
CA MET A 78 9.21 3.82 0.83
C MET A 78 7.72 3.63 0.52
N ILE A 79 7.25 2.37 0.46
CA ILE A 79 5.82 2.03 0.33
C ILE A 79 5.02 2.65 1.48
N GLU A 80 5.47 2.50 2.73
CA GLU A 80 4.76 3.01 3.90
C GLU A 80 4.72 4.55 3.92
N ILE A 81 5.83 5.20 3.58
CA ILE A 81 5.89 6.67 3.46
C ILE A 81 4.97 7.17 2.34
N GLY A 82 4.92 6.44 1.22
CA GLY A 82 4.02 6.74 0.10
C GLY A 82 2.55 6.59 0.46
N GLY A 83 2.18 5.42 1.01
CA GLY A 83 0.80 5.04 1.29
C GLY A 83 0.13 5.89 2.37
N LEU A 84 0.86 6.17 3.47
CA LEU A 84 0.36 7.08 4.50
C LEU A 84 0.60 8.55 4.19
N SER A 85 1.34 8.87 3.12
CA SER A 85 1.92 10.18 2.81
C SER A 85 2.91 10.69 3.87
N PHE A 86 4.07 11.16 3.41
CA PHE A 86 5.14 11.71 4.24
C PHE A 86 4.66 12.75 5.26
N LEU A 87 3.76 13.66 4.85
CA LEU A 87 3.28 14.73 5.72
C LEU A 87 2.44 14.23 6.88
N THR A 88 1.68 13.15 6.68
CA THR A 88 0.84 12.54 7.70
C THR A 88 1.71 11.88 8.76
N LEU A 89 2.77 11.18 8.33
CA LEU A 89 3.75 10.56 9.23
C LEU A 89 4.54 11.59 10.05
N VAL A 90 5.11 12.61 9.39
CA VAL A 90 5.84 13.68 10.09
C VAL A 90 4.94 14.38 11.10
N SER A 91 3.72 14.72 10.70
CA SER A 91 2.80 15.42 11.58
C SER A 91 2.33 14.56 12.75
N PHE A 92 2.22 13.23 12.57
CA PHE A 92 1.97 12.29 13.65
C PHE A 92 3.11 12.29 14.68
N ILE A 93 4.37 12.24 14.22
CA ILE A 93 5.56 12.29 15.10
C ILE A 93 5.59 13.61 15.89
N TYR A 94 5.43 14.76 15.22
CA TYR A 94 5.38 16.07 15.88
C TYR A 94 4.27 16.14 16.94
N SER A 95 3.14 15.52 16.64
CA SER A 95 1.99 15.43 17.53
C SER A 95 2.22 14.54 18.77
N LEU A 96 3.06 13.50 18.66
CA LEU A 96 3.47 12.64 19.79
C LEU A 96 4.43 13.37 20.74
N VAL A 97 5.37 14.14 20.20
CA VAL A 97 6.37 14.90 20.98
C VAL A 97 5.75 16.15 21.65
N GLY A 98 4.44 16.39 21.46
CA GLY A 98 3.74 17.56 22.03
C GLY A 98 4.14 18.88 21.36
N ALA A 99 4.82 18.84 20.21
CA ALA A 99 5.23 20.02 19.49
C ALA A 99 4.00 20.77 18.95
N LYS A 100 4.01 22.10 19.05
CA LYS A 100 2.93 22.94 18.52
C LYS A 100 2.95 22.88 16.99
N ILE A 101 1.96 22.21 16.41
CA ILE A 101 1.78 22.15 14.95
C ILE A 101 1.25 23.49 14.45
N GLY A 102 2.08 24.20 13.70
CA GLY A 102 1.76 25.49 13.09
C GLY A 102 0.66 25.42 12.03
N ILE A 103 0.10 26.59 11.71
CA ILE A 103 -1.02 26.72 10.76
C ILE A 103 -0.67 26.19 9.37
N SER A 104 0.56 26.41 8.90
CA SER A 104 1.04 25.92 7.60
C SER A 104 1.03 24.39 7.51
N SER A 105 1.49 23.69 8.56
CA SER A 105 1.43 22.22 8.63
C SER A 105 -0.01 21.71 8.68
N ARG A 106 -0.91 22.40 9.41
CA ARG A 106 -2.34 22.03 9.43
C ARG A 106 -3.03 22.22 8.06
N LEU A 107 -2.66 23.26 7.32
CA LEU A 107 -3.14 23.49 5.94
C LEU A 107 -2.63 22.40 4.98
N LEU A 108 -1.37 22.01 5.12
CA LEU A 108 -0.79 20.90 4.36
C LEU A 108 -1.52 19.58 4.64
N MET A 109 -1.73 19.24 5.92
CA MET A 109 -2.44 18.03 6.30
C MET A 109 -3.90 18.03 5.83
N LYS A 110 -4.57 19.19 5.84
CA LYS A 110 -5.90 19.37 5.27
C LYS A 110 -5.90 18.96 3.79
N GLU A 111 -4.92 19.46 3.02
CA GLU A 111 -4.79 19.16 1.59
C GLU A 111 -4.50 17.67 1.35
N THR A 112 -3.54 17.09 2.08
CA THR A 112 -3.13 15.67 1.92
C THR A 112 -4.25 14.69 2.27
N LEU A 113 -5.03 15.00 3.31
CA LEU A 113 -6.16 14.17 3.74
C LEU A 113 -7.49 14.55 3.07
N ASN A 114 -7.44 15.46 2.09
CA ASN A 114 -8.57 15.98 1.36
C ASN A 114 -9.74 16.40 2.27
N GLN A 115 -9.43 17.15 3.33
CA GLN A 115 -10.41 17.64 4.30
C GLN A 115 -10.90 19.04 3.94
N ASP A 116 -12.13 19.39 4.29
CA ASP A 116 -12.66 20.74 4.07
C ASP A 116 -12.15 21.75 5.10
N THR A 117 -11.81 21.29 6.31
CA THR A 117 -11.40 22.18 7.42
C THR A 117 -10.05 21.77 8.00
N SER A 118 -9.27 22.75 8.47
CA SER A 118 -8.00 22.53 9.17
C SER A 118 -8.18 22.28 10.67
N ARG A 119 -9.40 22.46 11.20
CA ARG A 119 -9.75 22.19 12.59
C ARG A 119 -9.88 20.68 12.78
N GLY A 120 -9.28 20.15 13.86
CA GLY A 120 -9.35 18.72 14.16
C GLY A 120 -8.46 17.80 13.30
N VAL A 121 -7.78 18.32 12.26
CA VAL A 121 -6.90 17.53 11.37
C VAL A 121 -5.77 16.82 12.14
N VAL A 122 -5.25 17.46 13.20
CA VAL A 122 -4.25 16.83 14.07
C VAL A 122 -4.84 15.63 14.83
N GLN A 123 -6.09 15.72 15.30
CA GLN A 123 -6.78 14.60 15.96
C GLN A 123 -7.08 13.47 14.96
N LEU A 124 -7.39 13.83 13.71
CA LEU A 124 -7.56 12.85 12.63
C LEU A 124 -6.26 12.08 12.42
N VAL A 125 -5.13 12.76 12.26
CA VAL A 125 -3.81 12.10 12.10
C VAL A 125 -3.43 11.22 13.30
N LYS A 126 -3.72 11.66 14.52
CA LYS A 126 -3.55 10.82 15.74
C LYS A 126 -4.36 9.52 15.70
N LYS A 127 -5.44 9.46 14.93
CA LYS A 127 -6.27 8.25 14.76
C LYS A 127 -5.87 7.42 13.55
N VAL A 128 -5.50 8.09 12.45
CA VAL A 128 -5.19 7.45 11.16
C VAL A 128 -3.96 6.55 11.24
N VAL A 129 -2.83 7.05 11.75
CA VAL A 129 -1.57 6.29 11.76
C VAL A 129 -1.67 5.04 12.65
N PRO A 130 -2.16 5.11 13.90
CA PRO A 130 -2.33 3.89 14.71
C PRO A 130 -3.30 2.89 14.08
N LEU A 131 -4.38 3.37 13.47
CA LEU A 131 -5.35 2.50 12.80
C LEU A 131 -4.70 1.73 11.64
N ALA A 132 -3.92 2.41 10.80
CA ALA A 132 -3.19 1.78 9.70
C ALA A 132 -2.23 0.70 10.22
N VAL A 133 -1.41 1.04 11.21
CA VAL A 133 -0.45 0.11 11.83
C VAL A 133 -1.16 -1.09 12.44
N ILE A 134 -2.30 -0.91 13.10
CA ILE A 134 -3.09 -2.02 13.68
C ILE A 134 -3.60 -2.95 12.56
N ILE A 135 -4.18 -2.41 11.49
CA ILE A 135 -4.69 -3.22 10.37
C ILE A 135 -3.55 -4.00 9.71
N GLN A 136 -2.42 -3.33 9.46
CA GLN A 136 -1.24 -3.98 8.92
C GLN A 136 -0.75 -5.09 9.85
N LEU A 137 -0.57 -4.83 11.15
CA LEU A 137 -0.12 -5.84 12.13
C LEU A 137 -1.03 -7.07 12.16
N ILE A 138 -2.34 -6.89 12.11
CA ILE A 138 -3.30 -8.01 11.99
C ILE A 138 -3.03 -8.79 10.69
N GLY A 139 -2.88 -8.09 9.56
CA GLY A 139 -2.50 -8.70 8.28
C GLY A 139 -1.18 -9.47 8.34
N ILE A 140 -0.15 -8.91 9.00
CA ILE A 140 1.16 -9.54 9.18
C ILE A 140 1.02 -10.86 9.93
N VAL A 141 0.28 -10.85 11.04
CA VAL A 141 0.07 -12.05 11.86
C VAL A 141 -0.67 -13.12 11.05
N LEU A 142 -1.77 -12.76 10.38
CA LEU A 142 -2.56 -13.70 9.59
C LEU A 142 -1.73 -14.32 8.43
N LEU A 143 -1.01 -13.49 7.67
CA LEU A 143 -0.16 -13.95 6.59
C LEU A 143 1.02 -14.78 7.10
N PHE A 144 1.62 -14.40 8.24
CA PHE A 144 2.68 -15.17 8.89
C PHE A 144 2.22 -16.60 9.20
N PHE A 145 1.04 -16.76 9.79
CA PHE A 145 0.49 -18.08 10.09
C PHE A 145 0.29 -18.92 8.83
N ILE A 146 -0.21 -18.32 7.75
CA ILE A 146 -0.38 -19.04 6.47
C ILE A 146 0.98 -19.48 5.92
N PHE A 147 1.94 -18.57 5.79
CA PHE A 147 3.27 -18.91 5.27
C PHE A 147 4.01 -19.92 6.14
N LYS A 148 3.81 -19.89 7.46
CA LYS A 148 4.48 -20.80 8.39
C LYS A 148 3.87 -22.19 8.41
N PHE A 149 2.54 -22.31 8.46
CA PHE A 149 1.86 -23.59 8.71
C PHE A 149 1.31 -24.26 7.46
N ARG A 150 1.06 -23.50 6.38
CA ARG A 150 0.53 -24.06 5.12
C ARG A 150 1.60 -24.25 4.06
N TYR A 151 2.65 -23.44 4.10
CA TYR A 151 3.75 -23.46 3.13
C TYR A 151 5.10 -23.85 3.75
N ASP A 152 5.13 -24.19 5.04
CA ASP A 152 6.31 -24.67 5.78
C ASP A 152 7.57 -23.80 5.66
N TYR A 153 7.41 -22.50 5.43
CA TYR A 153 8.55 -21.59 5.40
C TYR A 153 9.23 -21.47 6.79
N SER A 154 10.51 -21.12 6.78
CA SER A 154 11.25 -20.82 8.02
C SER A 154 10.59 -19.65 8.76
N PHE A 155 10.71 -19.62 10.10
CA PHE A 155 10.12 -18.54 10.91
C PHE A 155 10.49 -17.13 10.39
N VAL A 156 11.76 -16.93 10.07
CA VAL A 156 12.28 -15.65 9.57
C VAL A 156 11.72 -15.33 8.19
N THR A 157 11.60 -16.33 7.30
CA THR A 157 11.02 -16.13 5.96
C THR A 157 9.53 -15.81 6.04
N SER A 158 8.76 -16.56 6.85
CA SER A 158 7.33 -16.32 7.04
C SER A 158 7.07 -14.92 7.61
N LEU A 159 7.91 -14.46 8.55
CA LEU A 159 7.79 -13.12 9.12
C LEU A 159 8.10 -12.05 8.07
N LYS A 160 9.18 -12.23 7.29
CA LYS A 160 9.52 -11.31 6.19
C LYS A 160 8.40 -11.22 5.15
N TYR A 161 7.87 -12.36 4.71
CA TYR A 161 6.78 -12.40 3.73
C TYR A 161 5.50 -11.81 4.31
N GLY A 162 5.10 -12.18 5.52
CA GLY A 162 3.91 -11.61 6.16
C GLY A 162 4.01 -10.09 6.32
N LEU A 163 5.17 -9.61 6.79
CA LEU A 163 5.46 -8.19 6.98
C LEU A 163 5.39 -7.41 5.66
N PHE A 164 6.11 -7.88 4.64
CA PHE A 164 6.19 -7.15 3.38
C PHE A 164 4.85 -7.13 2.64
N HIS A 165 4.19 -8.29 2.53
CA HIS A 165 2.95 -8.38 1.77
C HIS A 165 1.76 -7.71 2.48
N ALA A 166 1.73 -7.67 3.83
CA ALA A 166 0.68 -6.95 4.53
C ALA A 166 0.76 -5.43 4.30
N VAL A 167 1.97 -4.86 4.40
CA VAL A 167 2.20 -3.43 4.15
C VAL A 167 1.99 -3.09 2.68
N SER A 168 2.50 -3.91 1.78
CA SER A 168 2.31 -3.73 0.33
C SER A 168 0.83 -3.83 -0.05
N ALA A 169 0.08 -4.81 0.48
CA ALA A 169 -1.35 -4.95 0.23
C ALA A 169 -2.17 -3.80 0.83
N PHE A 170 -1.92 -3.42 2.09
CA PHE A 170 -2.67 -2.36 2.73
C PHE A 170 -2.43 -0.98 2.09
N ASN A 171 -1.22 -0.72 1.61
CA ASN A 171 -0.94 0.54 0.91
C ASN A 171 -1.33 0.47 -0.57
N ASN A 172 -1.72 -0.68 -1.09
CA ASN A 172 -1.97 -0.92 -2.53
C ASN A 172 -0.71 -0.79 -3.39
N ALA A 173 0.46 -1.16 -2.88
CA ALA A 173 1.72 -1.05 -3.61
C ALA A 173 1.90 -2.11 -4.68
N GLY A 174 1.40 -3.33 -4.52
CA GLY A 174 1.50 -4.39 -5.52
C GLY A 174 2.89 -4.98 -5.74
N ILE A 175 3.90 -4.51 -5.01
CA ILE A 175 5.23 -5.10 -5.01
C ILE A 175 5.19 -6.35 -4.12
N ASP A 176 5.76 -7.45 -4.60
CA ASP A 176 5.95 -8.69 -3.85
C ASP A 176 7.44 -9.03 -3.71
N ILE A 177 7.76 -9.92 -2.77
CA ILE A 177 9.13 -10.38 -2.52
C ILE A 177 9.27 -11.89 -2.66
N PHE A 178 8.31 -12.53 -3.34
CA PHE A 178 8.42 -13.95 -3.60
C PHE A 178 9.61 -14.24 -4.50
N ARG A 179 10.26 -15.37 -4.28
CA ARG A 179 11.43 -15.83 -5.04
C ARG A 179 11.00 -16.97 -5.94
N ASN A 180 10.05 -16.68 -6.81
CA ASN A 180 9.36 -17.65 -7.62
C ASN A 180 9.51 -17.26 -9.08
N GLU A 181 9.52 -18.25 -9.98
CA GLU A 181 9.64 -18.02 -11.43
C GLU A 181 8.42 -17.28 -12.01
N MET A 182 7.25 -17.40 -11.35
CA MET A 182 6.05 -16.68 -11.73
C MET A 182 5.88 -15.40 -10.91
N PRO A 183 5.46 -14.30 -11.54
CA PRO A 183 5.32 -13.03 -10.86
C PRO A 183 4.19 -13.05 -9.82
N SER A 184 4.40 -12.35 -8.71
CA SER A 184 3.36 -12.04 -7.72
C SER A 184 2.70 -13.29 -7.09
N LEU A 185 1.38 -13.25 -6.94
CA LEU A 185 0.57 -14.25 -6.23
C LEU A 185 0.08 -15.39 -7.13
N ILE A 186 0.54 -15.48 -8.37
CA ILE A 186 0.16 -16.55 -9.31
C ILE A 186 0.39 -17.95 -8.70
N PRO A 187 1.53 -18.24 -8.04
CA PRO A 187 1.75 -19.54 -7.38
C PRO A 187 0.77 -19.84 -6.24
N TYR A 188 0.14 -18.81 -5.68
CA TYR A 188 -0.78 -18.87 -4.53
C TYR A 188 -2.24 -18.67 -4.95
N SER A 189 -2.53 -18.71 -6.25
CA SER A 189 -3.85 -18.41 -6.82
C SER A 189 -4.99 -19.32 -6.36
N SER A 190 -4.67 -20.55 -5.93
CA SER A 190 -5.64 -21.51 -5.40
C SER A 190 -5.89 -21.38 -3.88
N ASP A 191 -5.07 -20.61 -3.16
CA ASP A 191 -5.22 -20.43 -1.72
C ASP A 191 -6.31 -19.39 -1.41
N VAL A 192 -7.46 -19.90 -1.00
CA VAL A 192 -8.63 -19.07 -0.67
C VAL A 192 -8.35 -18.11 0.47
N MET A 193 -7.69 -18.57 1.53
CA MET A 193 -7.50 -17.76 2.74
C MET A 193 -6.50 -16.63 2.48
N LEU A 194 -5.37 -16.95 1.83
CA LEU A 194 -4.34 -15.98 1.51
C LEU A 194 -4.90 -14.87 0.61
N ASN A 195 -5.61 -15.25 -0.46
CA ASN A 195 -6.20 -14.28 -1.39
C ASN A 195 -7.28 -13.41 -0.72
N ILE A 196 -8.11 -13.96 0.17
CA ILE A 196 -9.11 -13.18 0.92
C ILE A 196 -8.43 -12.14 1.81
N ILE A 197 -7.40 -12.52 2.56
CA ILE A 197 -6.69 -11.59 3.45
C ILE A 197 -6.09 -10.43 2.66
N ILE A 198 -5.44 -10.73 1.53
CA ILE A 198 -4.85 -9.71 0.66
C ILE A 198 -5.95 -8.80 0.07
N MET A 199 -7.04 -9.36 -0.44
CA MET A 199 -8.18 -8.57 -0.95
C MET A 199 -8.77 -7.65 0.12
N VAL A 200 -8.90 -8.13 1.36
CA VAL A 200 -9.41 -7.32 2.49
C VAL A 200 -8.43 -6.19 2.82
N LEU A 201 -7.12 -6.47 2.88
CA LEU A 201 -6.11 -5.44 3.14
C LEU A 201 -6.13 -4.35 2.07
N ILE A 202 -6.16 -4.74 0.79
CA ILE A 202 -6.27 -3.82 -0.37
C ILE A 202 -7.55 -2.97 -0.27
N THR A 203 -8.68 -3.61 0.04
CA THR A 203 -9.96 -2.91 0.12
C THR A 203 -9.96 -1.93 1.29
N LEU A 204 -9.47 -2.33 2.47
CA LEU A 204 -9.37 -1.44 3.62
C LEU A 204 -8.42 -0.27 3.33
N GLY A 205 -7.26 -0.52 2.73
CA GLY A 205 -6.34 0.51 2.27
C GLY A 205 -7.00 1.53 1.33
N GLY A 206 -7.70 1.02 0.31
CA GLY A 206 -8.32 1.83 -0.73
C GLY A 206 -9.65 2.52 -0.36
N LEU A 207 -10.29 2.18 0.76
CA LEU A 207 -11.51 2.85 1.23
C LEU A 207 -11.25 4.25 1.80
N GLY A 208 -10.03 4.51 2.25
CA GLY A 208 -9.63 5.75 2.90
C GLY A 208 -9.93 5.76 4.41
N PHE A 209 -9.03 6.37 5.17
CA PHE A 209 -9.05 6.28 6.64
C PHE A 209 -10.28 6.90 7.29
N ILE A 210 -10.87 7.94 6.68
CA ILE A 210 -12.05 8.63 7.23
C ILE A 210 -13.25 7.68 7.26
N VAL A 211 -13.42 6.89 6.19
CA VAL A 211 -14.50 5.90 6.07
C VAL A 211 -14.36 4.84 7.16
N ILE A 212 -13.15 4.31 7.36
CA ILE A 212 -12.89 3.31 8.40
C ILE A 212 -13.18 3.89 9.80
N ILE A 213 -12.70 5.11 10.09
CA ILE A 213 -12.93 5.76 11.38
C ILE A 213 -14.42 6.02 11.62
N ASP A 214 -15.17 6.48 10.62
CA ASP A 214 -16.61 6.75 10.73
C ASP A 214 -17.40 5.46 11.00
N VAL A 215 -17.05 4.37 10.31
CA VAL A 215 -17.65 3.04 10.52
C VAL A 215 -17.37 2.53 11.94
N LEU A 216 -16.11 2.56 12.38
CA LEU A 216 -15.71 2.08 13.71
C LEU A 216 -16.31 2.91 14.84
N SER A 217 -16.45 4.22 14.64
CA SER A 217 -16.97 5.14 15.67
C SER A 217 -18.48 5.05 15.82
N LYS A 218 -19.24 4.93 14.71
CA LYS A 218 -20.70 5.05 14.76
C LYS A 218 -21.42 3.72 14.81
N ARG A 219 -20.81 2.65 14.28
CA ARG A 219 -21.25 1.23 14.36
C ARG A 219 -22.69 0.94 13.91
N ARG A 220 -23.41 1.92 13.37
CA ARG A 220 -24.80 1.82 12.91
C ARG A 220 -24.96 2.56 11.59
N TRP A 221 -25.55 1.90 10.61
CA TRP A 221 -25.67 2.40 9.23
C TRP A 221 -26.29 3.81 9.14
N TYR A 222 -27.41 4.04 9.83
CA TYR A 222 -28.12 5.32 9.75
C TYR A 222 -27.30 6.51 10.24
N LYS A 223 -26.34 6.28 11.17
CA LYS A 223 -25.48 7.33 11.73
C LYS A 223 -24.30 7.70 10.81
N LEU A 224 -23.92 6.83 9.88
CA LEU A 224 -22.77 7.05 8.99
C LEU A 224 -22.95 8.32 8.15
N GLN A 225 -21.83 9.00 7.85
CA GLN A 225 -21.84 10.14 6.94
C GLN A 225 -22.27 9.69 5.54
N LEU A 226 -22.88 10.60 4.78
CA LEU A 226 -23.27 10.32 3.39
C LEU A 226 -22.07 9.90 2.55
N HIS A 227 -20.92 10.56 2.73
CA HIS A 227 -19.67 10.19 2.06
C HIS A 227 -19.28 8.72 2.35
N THR A 228 -19.27 8.30 3.61
CA THR A 228 -19.00 6.91 4.02
C THR A 228 -19.98 5.91 3.37
N LYS A 229 -21.28 6.21 3.39
CA LYS A 229 -22.30 5.35 2.78
C LYS A 229 -22.07 5.18 1.28
N LEU A 230 -21.82 6.29 0.58
CA LEU A 230 -21.57 6.29 -0.85
C LEU A 230 -20.31 5.50 -1.19
N VAL A 231 -19.19 5.74 -0.50
CA VAL A 231 -17.94 5.02 -0.74
C VAL A 231 -18.12 3.51 -0.54
N LEU A 232 -18.81 3.08 0.52
CA LEU A 232 -19.06 1.66 0.77
C LEU A 232 -19.95 1.02 -0.31
N ILE A 233 -21.09 1.65 -0.64
CA ILE A 233 -22.03 1.13 -1.65
C ILE A 233 -21.35 1.03 -3.01
N VAL A 234 -20.73 2.13 -3.47
CA VAL A 234 -20.10 2.19 -4.80
C VAL A 234 -18.93 1.22 -4.88
N THR A 235 -18.14 1.06 -3.81
CA THR A 235 -17.06 0.07 -3.77
C THR A 235 -17.60 -1.35 -3.94
N ILE A 236 -18.64 -1.73 -3.21
CA ILE A 236 -19.24 -3.07 -3.33
C ILE A 236 -19.77 -3.29 -4.75
N ILE A 237 -20.49 -2.31 -5.31
CA ILE A 237 -21.03 -2.41 -6.67
C ILE A 237 -19.90 -2.64 -7.67
N ILE A 238 -18.85 -1.81 -7.67
CA ILE A 238 -17.73 -1.92 -8.61
C ILE A 238 -17.01 -3.25 -8.46
N LEU A 239 -16.77 -3.72 -7.21
CA LEU A 239 -16.08 -4.99 -6.99
C LEU A 239 -16.89 -6.18 -7.54
N VAL A 240 -18.21 -6.20 -7.31
CA VAL A 240 -19.09 -7.27 -7.78
C VAL A 240 -19.26 -7.21 -9.30
N THR A 241 -19.56 -6.04 -9.87
CA THR A 241 -19.74 -5.90 -11.33
C THR A 241 -18.43 -6.14 -12.08
N GLY A 242 -17.29 -5.69 -11.54
CA GLY A 242 -15.98 -5.97 -12.09
C GLY A 242 -15.65 -7.48 -12.08
N ALA A 243 -15.95 -8.18 -10.99
CA ALA A 243 -15.70 -9.63 -10.90
C ALA A 243 -16.58 -10.40 -11.89
N LEU A 244 -17.86 -10.02 -12.02
CA LEU A 244 -18.77 -10.58 -13.03
C LEU A 244 -18.26 -10.32 -14.45
N GLY A 245 -17.80 -9.09 -14.73
CA GLY A 245 -17.24 -8.71 -16.02
C GLY A 245 -16.01 -9.54 -16.40
N TYR A 246 -15.05 -9.69 -15.48
CA TYR A 246 -13.88 -10.54 -15.71
C TYR A 246 -14.25 -12.01 -15.90
N LYS A 247 -15.16 -12.53 -15.07
CA LYS A 247 -15.61 -13.93 -15.19
C LYS A 247 -16.24 -14.20 -16.57
N LEU A 248 -17.06 -13.26 -17.06
CA LEU A 248 -17.69 -13.37 -18.38
C LEU A 248 -16.67 -13.26 -19.51
N SER A 249 -15.74 -12.30 -19.43
CA SER A 249 -14.70 -12.08 -20.45
C SER A 249 -13.80 -13.30 -20.65
N PHE A 250 -13.35 -13.93 -19.56
CA PHE A 250 -12.56 -15.16 -19.63
C PHE A 250 -13.38 -16.33 -20.20
N TYR A 251 -14.63 -16.48 -19.77
CA TYR A 251 -15.51 -17.51 -20.30
C TYR A 251 -15.71 -17.40 -21.82
N LEU A 252 -15.89 -16.18 -22.34
CA LEU A 252 -16.00 -15.92 -23.78
C LEU A 252 -14.70 -16.20 -24.54
N SER A 253 -13.55 -16.07 -23.88
CA SER A 253 -12.23 -16.34 -24.45
C SER A 253 -11.85 -17.83 -24.40
N GLY A 254 -12.74 -18.69 -23.90
CA GLY A 254 -12.51 -20.14 -23.78
C GLY A 254 -11.71 -20.56 -22.53
N ASP A 255 -11.42 -19.62 -21.63
CA ASP A 255 -10.69 -19.88 -20.38
C ASP A 255 -11.63 -19.84 -19.17
N ASN A 256 -11.45 -20.76 -18.23
CA ASN A 256 -12.28 -20.82 -17.03
C ASN A 256 -11.50 -20.47 -15.76
N ILE A 257 -11.56 -19.19 -15.37
CA ILE A 257 -11.03 -18.72 -14.08
C ILE A 257 -12.00 -19.01 -12.92
N THR A 258 -11.48 -19.20 -11.72
CA THR A 258 -12.33 -19.37 -10.52
C THR A 258 -12.99 -18.04 -10.11
N TRP A 259 -14.09 -18.11 -9.36
CA TRP A 259 -14.70 -16.90 -8.77
C TRP A 259 -13.71 -16.13 -7.89
N LEU A 260 -12.87 -16.84 -7.13
CA LEU A 260 -11.81 -16.23 -6.33
C LEU A 260 -10.86 -15.39 -7.19
N GLN A 261 -10.38 -15.92 -8.31
CA GLN A 261 -9.50 -15.20 -9.23
C GLN A 261 -10.20 -14.00 -9.87
N ALA A 262 -11.48 -14.14 -10.24
CA ALA A 262 -12.28 -13.04 -10.79
C ALA A 262 -12.47 -11.89 -9.79
N PHE A 263 -12.81 -12.23 -8.53
CA PHE A 263 -12.89 -11.26 -7.44
C PHE A 263 -11.53 -10.63 -7.13
N PHE A 264 -10.47 -11.43 -7.06
CA PHE A 264 -9.11 -10.93 -6.83
C PHE A 264 -8.70 -9.93 -7.91
N LYS A 265 -8.98 -10.24 -9.18
CA LYS A 265 -8.70 -9.35 -10.30
C LYS A 265 -9.49 -8.05 -10.21
N SER A 266 -10.77 -8.11 -9.88
CA SER A 266 -11.62 -6.94 -9.65
C SER A 266 -11.11 -6.05 -8.50
N VAL A 267 -10.64 -6.66 -7.41
CA VAL A 267 -10.06 -5.94 -6.27
C VAL A 267 -8.71 -5.33 -6.66
N THR A 268 -7.86 -6.06 -7.38
CA THR A 268 -6.50 -5.62 -7.69
C THR A 268 -6.45 -4.45 -8.68
N THR A 269 -7.43 -4.35 -9.58
CA THR A 269 -7.52 -3.25 -10.55
C THR A 269 -7.87 -1.92 -9.91
N ARG A 270 -8.26 -1.93 -8.63
CA ARG A 270 -8.29 -0.75 -7.75
C ARG A 270 -6.89 -0.43 -7.20
N THR A 271 -5.96 -0.21 -8.13
CA THR A 271 -4.57 0.25 -7.90
C THR A 271 -3.71 -0.63 -7.01
N ALA A 272 -3.98 -1.94 -6.86
CA ALA A 272 -3.26 -2.77 -5.91
C ALA A 272 -2.07 -3.55 -6.48
N GLY A 273 -1.97 -3.67 -7.82
CA GLY A 273 -0.80 -4.20 -8.54
C GLY A 273 -0.53 -5.70 -8.42
N PHE A 274 -1.15 -6.42 -7.47
CA PHE A 274 -0.97 -7.87 -7.32
C PHE A 274 -1.61 -8.67 -8.47
N ALA A 275 -0.96 -9.75 -8.89
CA ALA A 275 -1.47 -10.65 -9.93
C ALA A 275 -1.68 -12.08 -9.39
N SER A 276 -2.90 -12.62 -9.53
CA SER A 276 -3.24 -14.02 -9.25
C SER A 276 -3.45 -14.86 -10.52
N ILE A 277 -3.40 -14.20 -11.68
CA ILE A 277 -3.50 -14.76 -13.02
C ILE A 277 -2.53 -13.97 -13.88
N ASP A 278 -1.96 -14.62 -14.90
CA ASP A 278 -1.10 -13.94 -15.86
C ASP A 278 -1.89 -12.83 -16.58
N GLN A 279 -1.33 -11.64 -16.59
CA GLN A 279 -1.94 -10.46 -17.17
C GLN A 279 -1.94 -10.49 -18.69
N ALA A 280 -1.03 -11.26 -19.31
CA ALA A 280 -1.00 -11.44 -20.76
C ALA A 280 -2.19 -12.27 -21.29
N ARG A 281 -2.93 -12.96 -20.42
CA ARG A 281 -4.11 -13.78 -20.76
C ARG A 281 -5.43 -13.01 -20.69
N VAL A 282 -5.40 -11.75 -20.23
CA VAL A 282 -6.58 -10.89 -20.02
C VAL A 282 -6.89 -10.11 -21.28
#